data_AF-A0A7K3X1B8-F1
#
_entry.id   AF-A0A7K3X1B8-F1
#
_cell.length_a   1.000
_cell.length_b   1.000
_cell.length_c   1.000
_cell.angle_alpha   90.00
_cell.angle_beta   90.00
_cell.angle_gamma   90.00
#
_symmetry.space_group_name_H-M   'P 1'
#
loop_
_entity.id
_entity.type
_entity.pdbx_description
1 polymer ?
#
loop_
_entity_poly.entity_id
_entity_poly.type
_entity_poly.pdbx_seq_one_letter_code
_entity_poly.pdbx_strand_id
1 'polypeptide(L)'
;MSEQPAPPWRTRPRGRAPRQALSQQAVVDAALAVISREGLGGLSMRRVAQELGTGPASLYAHVSGREELLELLVDRASAEITVPEPDPDHWREQVRDVARQAYRVYATHTELALASLATIPSGPNALRVTDGLLAILRAGGVPAQPAAWFLDRLFLYIAGDAYEGALYAEKVRASGQDPQTWWARLRTQLTDYYRSLPPGSYPHLQEHLDELMNGDGDVRFEFGLDLLIQGVAGHVPAGSERDRAG
;
A
#
# COMPACT_ATOMS: atom_id res chain seq x y z
N MET A 1 -62.90 -25.65 -6.22
CA MET A 1 -61.69 -25.66 -7.06
C MET A 1 -60.58 -26.30 -6.26
N SER A 2 -60.29 -27.57 -6.56
CA SER A 2 -59.36 -28.40 -5.77
C SER A 2 -57.91 -28.03 -6.11
N GLU A 3 -57.14 -27.63 -5.10
CA GLU A 3 -55.73 -27.29 -5.23
C GLU A 3 -54.89 -28.56 -5.39
N GLN A 4 -54.23 -28.74 -6.54
CA GLN A 4 -53.42 -29.92 -6.82
C GLN A 4 -52.06 -29.85 -6.12
N PRO A 5 -51.60 -30.91 -5.43
CA PRO A 5 -50.30 -30.92 -4.79
C PRO A 5 -49.16 -30.99 -5.82
N ALA A 6 -48.06 -30.30 -5.54
CA ALA A 6 -46.90 -30.21 -6.43
C ALA A 6 -46.15 -31.56 -6.53
N PRO A 7 -45.67 -31.96 -7.71
CA PRO A 7 -44.98 -33.24 -7.90
C PRO A 7 -43.62 -33.33 -7.16
N PRO A 8 -43.27 -34.49 -6.56
CA PRO A 8 -42.11 -34.66 -5.68
C PRO A 8 -40.74 -34.56 -6.38
N TRP A 9 -40.68 -34.58 -7.72
CA TRP A 9 -39.44 -34.38 -8.50
C TRP A 9 -39.15 -32.91 -8.83
N ARG A 10 -40.05 -31.98 -8.49
CA ARG A 10 -39.78 -30.54 -8.61
C ARG A 10 -39.02 -30.07 -7.37
N THR A 11 -37.69 -30.09 -7.45
CA THR A 11 -36.85 -29.31 -6.55
C THR A 11 -37.19 -27.84 -6.74
N ARG A 12 -37.87 -27.22 -5.76
CA ARG A 12 -37.97 -25.75 -5.69
C ARG A 12 -36.53 -25.22 -5.79
N PRO A 13 -36.22 -24.25 -6.69
CA PRO A 13 -34.95 -23.57 -6.63
C PRO A 13 -34.80 -23.04 -5.21
N ARG A 14 -33.79 -23.53 -4.48
CA ARG A 14 -33.45 -22.98 -3.15
C ARG A 14 -33.37 -21.47 -3.33
N GLY A 15 -34.15 -20.72 -2.55
CA GLY A 15 -34.26 -19.28 -2.65
C GLY A 15 -32.86 -18.69 -2.81
N ARG A 16 -32.56 -18.22 -4.01
CA ARG A 16 -31.26 -17.63 -4.29
C ARG A 16 -31.23 -16.36 -3.46
N ALA A 17 -30.29 -16.26 -2.52
CA ALA A 17 -30.03 -15.00 -1.83
C ALA A 17 -30.03 -13.88 -2.88
N PRO A 18 -30.64 -12.71 -2.58
CA PRO A 18 -30.77 -11.64 -3.56
C PRO A 18 -29.40 -11.40 -4.16
N ARG A 19 -29.26 -11.68 -5.47
CA ARG A 19 -28.01 -11.42 -6.17
C ARG A 19 -27.79 -9.92 -6.05
N GLN A 20 -26.74 -9.53 -5.34
CA GLN A 20 -26.26 -8.16 -5.40
C GLN A 20 -26.09 -7.81 -6.87
N ALA A 21 -26.68 -6.69 -7.29
CA ALA A 21 -26.59 -6.26 -8.68
C ALA A 21 -25.10 -6.14 -9.03
N LEU A 22 -24.69 -6.84 -10.10
CA LEU A 22 -23.30 -6.82 -10.51
C LEU A 22 -22.97 -5.39 -10.95
N SER A 23 -21.92 -4.84 -10.36
CA SER A 23 -21.40 -3.50 -10.61
C SER A 23 -19.89 -3.53 -10.44
N GLN A 24 -19.19 -2.56 -11.02
CA GLN A 24 -17.75 -2.42 -10.85
C GLN A 24 -17.35 -2.37 -9.37
N GLN A 25 -18.11 -1.62 -8.54
CA GLN A 25 -17.90 -1.58 -7.10
C GLN A 25 -18.02 -2.96 -6.45
N ALA A 26 -19.05 -3.73 -6.81
CA ALA A 26 -19.21 -5.10 -6.29
C ALA A 26 -18.05 -6.03 -6.71
N VAL A 27 -17.48 -5.83 -7.91
CA VAL A 27 -16.29 -6.57 -8.35
C VAL A 27 -15.06 -6.20 -7.52
N VAL A 28 -14.84 -4.92 -7.28
CA VAL A 28 -13.74 -4.41 -6.44
C VAL A 28 -13.86 -4.90 -4.99
N ASP A 29 -15.06 -4.83 -4.40
CA ASP A 29 -15.31 -5.30 -3.03
C ASP A 29 -15.06 -6.81 -2.88
N ALA A 30 -15.52 -7.60 -3.86
CA ALA A 30 -15.25 -9.04 -3.89
C ALA A 30 -13.76 -9.35 -4.07
N ALA A 31 -13.04 -8.57 -4.87
CA ALA A 31 -11.61 -8.71 -5.04
C ALA A 31 -10.84 -8.40 -3.73
N LEU A 32 -11.20 -7.34 -3.00
CA LEU A 32 -10.65 -7.04 -1.67
C LEU A 32 -10.91 -8.20 -0.69
N ALA A 33 -12.12 -8.77 -0.71
CA ALA A 33 -12.45 -9.92 0.14
C ALA A 33 -11.58 -11.14 -0.19
N VAL A 34 -11.33 -11.42 -1.48
CA VAL A 34 -10.40 -12.49 -1.89
C VAL A 34 -8.98 -12.21 -1.41
N ILE A 35 -8.46 -11.00 -1.66
CA ILE A 35 -7.11 -10.58 -1.26
C ILE A 35 -6.93 -10.71 0.26
N SER A 36 -7.91 -10.29 1.05
CA SER A 36 -7.84 -10.35 2.51
C SER A 36 -7.68 -11.77 3.07
N ARG A 37 -8.09 -12.80 2.31
CA ARG A 37 -8.05 -14.20 2.74
C ARG A 37 -6.96 -15.02 2.07
N GLU A 38 -6.66 -14.72 0.81
CA GLU A 38 -5.82 -15.55 -0.07
C GLU A 38 -4.58 -14.80 -0.59
N GLY A 39 -4.39 -13.54 -0.18
CA GLY A 39 -3.32 -12.69 -0.67
C GLY A 39 -3.48 -12.29 -2.15
N LEU A 40 -2.50 -11.58 -2.70
CA LEU A 40 -2.53 -11.16 -4.11
C LEU A 40 -2.42 -12.35 -5.07
N GLY A 41 -1.74 -13.41 -4.65
CA GLY A 41 -1.57 -14.64 -5.41
C GLY A 41 -2.89 -15.39 -5.66
N GLY A 42 -3.87 -15.26 -4.76
CA GLY A 42 -5.22 -15.80 -4.94
C GLY A 42 -6.11 -14.99 -5.90
N LEU A 43 -5.70 -13.76 -6.25
CA LEU A 43 -6.52 -12.86 -7.07
C LEU A 43 -6.53 -13.31 -8.54
N SER A 44 -7.67 -13.84 -8.98
CA SER A 44 -7.97 -14.12 -10.39
C SER A 44 -9.41 -13.76 -10.72
N MET A 45 -9.69 -13.44 -12.00
CA MET A 45 -11.05 -13.18 -12.48
C MET A 45 -12.01 -14.32 -12.14
N ARG A 46 -11.53 -15.58 -12.19
CA ARG A 46 -12.33 -16.74 -11.82
C ARG A 46 -12.67 -16.77 -10.34
N ARG A 47 -11.71 -16.48 -9.46
CA ARG A 47 -11.92 -16.49 -8.02
C ARG A 47 -12.86 -15.38 -7.57
N VAL A 48 -12.75 -14.20 -8.16
CA VAL A 48 -13.66 -13.06 -7.93
C VAL A 48 -15.08 -13.39 -8.41
N ALA A 49 -15.23 -14.04 -9.56
CA ALA A 49 -16.55 -14.45 -10.06
C ALA A 49 -17.20 -15.48 -9.14
N GLN A 50 -16.41 -16.42 -8.60
CA GLN A 50 -16.88 -17.39 -7.60
C GLN A 50 -17.33 -16.70 -6.32
N GLU A 51 -16.58 -15.70 -5.84
CA GLU A 51 -16.94 -14.90 -4.68
C GLU A 51 -18.32 -14.23 -4.86
N LEU A 52 -18.59 -13.73 -6.06
CA LEU A 52 -19.86 -13.09 -6.43
C LEU A 52 -20.97 -14.08 -6.84
N GLY A 53 -20.71 -15.39 -6.82
CA GLY A 53 -21.67 -16.41 -7.24
C GLY A 53 -22.12 -16.27 -8.71
N THR A 54 -21.22 -15.79 -9.57
CA THR A 54 -21.42 -15.55 -11.01
C THR A 54 -20.35 -16.22 -11.87
N GLY A 55 -20.48 -16.11 -13.20
CA GLY A 55 -19.47 -16.58 -14.15
C GLY A 55 -18.45 -15.48 -14.51
N PRO A 56 -17.18 -15.81 -14.85
CA PRO A 56 -16.16 -14.82 -15.21
C PRO A 56 -16.58 -13.90 -16.37
N ALA A 57 -17.33 -14.42 -17.34
CA ALA A 57 -17.87 -13.64 -18.46
C ALA A 57 -18.68 -12.41 -18.00
N SER A 58 -19.39 -12.49 -16.87
CA SER A 58 -20.16 -11.37 -16.34
C SER A 58 -19.28 -10.25 -15.78
N LEU A 59 -18.08 -10.57 -15.28
CA LEU A 59 -17.16 -9.57 -14.75
C LEU A 59 -16.58 -8.68 -15.86
N TYR A 60 -16.35 -9.26 -17.05
CA TYR A 60 -15.76 -8.53 -18.18
C TYR A 60 -16.63 -7.40 -18.74
N ALA A 61 -17.90 -7.34 -18.35
CA ALA A 61 -18.77 -6.19 -18.63
C ALA A 61 -18.49 -4.98 -17.72
N HIS A 62 -17.73 -5.16 -16.64
CA HIS A 62 -17.44 -4.14 -15.62
C HIS A 62 -15.95 -3.85 -15.44
N VAL A 63 -15.08 -4.81 -15.76
CA VAL A 63 -13.61 -4.68 -15.72
C VAL A 63 -13.00 -5.48 -16.86
N SER A 64 -12.11 -4.89 -17.64
CA SER A 64 -11.47 -5.50 -18.81
C SER A 64 -10.56 -6.68 -18.45
N GLY A 65 -10.06 -6.75 -17.22
CA GLY A 65 -9.22 -7.84 -16.76
C GLY A 65 -8.64 -7.65 -15.37
N ARG A 66 -7.63 -8.48 -15.06
CA ARG A 66 -6.94 -8.44 -13.77
C ARG A 66 -6.16 -7.14 -13.57
N GLU A 67 -5.56 -6.60 -14.63
CA GLU A 67 -4.78 -5.35 -14.56
C GLU A 67 -5.67 -4.16 -14.19
N GLU A 68 -6.77 -3.93 -14.90
CA GLU A 68 -7.74 -2.89 -14.52
C GLU A 68 -8.31 -3.12 -13.11
N LEU A 69 -8.56 -4.38 -12.72
CA LEU A 69 -9.01 -4.68 -11.37
C LEU A 69 -7.97 -4.25 -10.31
N LEU A 70 -6.68 -4.44 -10.56
CA LEU A 70 -5.61 -3.97 -9.68
C LEU A 70 -5.58 -2.44 -9.60
N GLU A 71 -5.71 -1.75 -10.73
CA GLU A 71 -5.78 -0.27 -10.75
C GLU A 71 -6.95 0.25 -9.92
N LEU A 72 -8.13 -0.37 -10.03
CA LEU A 72 -9.31 0.00 -9.25
C LEU A 72 -9.15 -0.26 -7.75
N LEU A 73 -8.44 -1.32 -7.38
CA LEU A 73 -8.13 -1.61 -5.98
C LEU A 73 -7.17 -0.57 -5.39
N VAL A 74 -6.13 -0.18 -6.14
CA VAL A 74 -5.19 0.87 -5.75
C VAL A 74 -5.90 2.23 -5.64
N ASP A 75 -6.79 2.55 -6.57
CA ASP A 75 -7.60 3.78 -6.52
C ASP A 75 -8.54 3.79 -5.30
N ARG A 76 -9.18 2.66 -5.01
CA ARG A 76 -10.04 2.52 -3.82
C ARG A 76 -9.26 2.68 -2.51
N ALA A 77 -8.03 2.19 -2.44
CA ALA A 77 -7.15 2.41 -1.29
C ALA A 77 -6.75 3.90 -1.18
N SER A 78 -6.45 4.54 -2.31
CA SER A 78 -6.10 5.97 -2.38
C SER A 78 -7.23 6.90 -1.91
N ALA A 79 -8.49 6.43 -1.93
CA ALA A 79 -9.64 7.17 -1.41
C ALA A 79 -9.53 7.48 0.10
N GLU A 80 -8.75 6.70 0.86
CA GLU A 80 -8.59 6.87 2.31
C GLU A 80 -7.54 7.94 2.67
N ILE A 81 -6.77 8.40 1.69
CA ILE A 81 -5.71 9.40 1.88
C ILE A 81 -6.32 10.80 1.76
N THR A 82 -6.26 11.57 2.84
CA THR A 82 -6.66 12.97 2.85
C THR A 82 -5.46 13.84 2.52
N VAL A 83 -5.60 14.67 1.47
CA VAL A 83 -4.58 15.67 1.10
C VAL A 83 -5.09 17.04 1.51
N PRO A 84 -4.37 17.79 2.34
CA PRO A 84 -4.79 19.13 2.77
C PRO A 84 -4.62 20.15 1.65
N GLU A 85 -5.25 21.32 1.82
CA GLU A 85 -4.95 22.48 0.98
C GLU A 85 -3.48 22.91 1.15
N PRO A 86 -2.77 23.27 0.07
CA PRO A 86 -1.35 23.63 0.14
C PRO A 86 -1.06 24.80 1.10
N ASP A 87 -0.16 24.57 2.06
CA ASP A 87 0.37 25.59 2.96
C ASP A 87 1.87 25.81 2.65
N PRO A 88 2.26 26.97 2.08
CA PRO A 88 3.64 27.29 1.74
C PRO A 88 4.62 27.23 2.92
N ASP A 89 4.17 27.44 4.15
CA ASP A 89 5.04 27.51 5.33
C ASP A 89 5.21 26.14 5.98
N HIS A 90 4.20 25.26 5.83
CA HIS A 90 4.18 23.92 6.44
C HIS A 90 4.23 22.77 5.43
N TRP A 91 4.60 23.05 4.17
CA TRP A 91 4.57 22.07 3.08
C TRP A 91 5.31 20.75 3.40
N ARG A 92 6.43 20.82 4.15
CA ARG A 92 7.22 19.64 4.55
C ARG A 92 6.42 18.70 5.45
N GLU A 93 5.75 19.26 6.45
CA GLU A 93 4.89 18.50 7.36
C GLU A 93 3.65 17.97 6.64
N GLN A 94 3.05 18.76 5.74
CA GLN A 94 1.93 18.29 4.92
C GLN A 94 2.31 17.07 4.05
N VAL A 95 3.47 17.10 3.39
CA VAL A 95 3.99 15.95 2.64
C VAL A 95 4.20 14.75 3.56
N ARG A 96 4.79 14.98 4.74
CA ARG A 96 5.04 13.92 5.73
C ARG A 96 3.74 13.25 6.18
N ASP A 97 2.71 14.03 6.47
CA ASP A 97 1.42 13.52 6.93
C ASP A 97 0.67 12.74 5.84
N VAL A 98 0.73 13.20 4.58
CA VAL A 98 0.16 12.46 3.45
C VAL A 98 0.94 11.16 3.21
N ALA A 99 2.27 11.18 3.28
CA ALA A 99 3.11 9.99 3.14
C ALA A 99 2.82 8.95 4.23
N ARG A 100 2.66 9.37 5.49
CA ARG A 100 2.26 8.49 6.61
C ARG A 100 0.87 7.90 6.42
N GLN A 101 -0.08 8.67 5.88
CA GLN A 101 -1.41 8.14 5.54
C GLN A 101 -1.29 7.07 4.45
N ALA A 102 -0.58 7.36 3.36
CA ALA A 102 -0.34 6.41 2.27
C ALA A 102 0.35 5.14 2.76
N TYR A 103 1.37 5.27 3.61
CA TYR A 103 2.06 4.14 4.25
C TYR A 103 1.10 3.27 5.06
N ARG A 104 0.27 3.86 5.92
CA ARG A 104 -0.71 3.09 6.71
C ARG A 104 -1.73 2.37 5.83
N VAL A 105 -2.21 3.02 4.77
CA VAL A 105 -3.14 2.41 3.80
C VAL A 105 -2.48 1.21 3.12
N TYR A 106 -1.25 1.36 2.62
CA TYR A 106 -0.52 0.26 1.97
C TYR A 106 -0.07 -0.82 2.95
N ALA A 107 0.31 -0.48 4.18
CA ALA A 107 0.64 -1.46 5.21
C ALA A 107 -0.59 -2.29 5.63
N THR A 108 -1.79 -1.68 5.64
CA THR A 108 -3.05 -2.39 5.91
C THR A 108 -3.48 -3.27 4.72
N HIS A 109 -3.17 -2.82 3.50
CA HIS A 109 -3.54 -3.50 2.27
C HIS A 109 -2.29 -3.88 1.45
N THR A 110 -1.40 -4.69 2.01
CA THR A 110 -0.04 -4.82 1.46
C THR A 110 0.06 -5.45 0.09
N GLU A 111 -0.93 -6.25 -0.25
CA GLU A 111 -1.10 -6.81 -1.59
C GLU A 111 -1.42 -5.73 -2.64
N LEU A 112 -1.97 -4.60 -2.20
CA LEU A 112 -2.16 -3.40 -3.02
C LEU A 112 -0.88 -2.57 -3.11
N ALA A 113 0.05 -2.67 -2.14
CA ALA A 113 1.37 -2.05 -2.27
C ALA A 113 2.13 -2.65 -3.48
N LEU A 114 2.12 -3.97 -3.64
CA LEU A 114 2.66 -4.64 -4.83
C LEU A 114 1.94 -4.23 -6.12
N ALA A 115 0.60 -4.13 -6.08
CA ALA A 115 -0.18 -3.68 -7.21
C ALA A 115 0.18 -2.25 -7.64
N SER A 116 0.44 -1.37 -6.66
CA SER A 116 0.86 0.02 -6.90
C SER A 116 2.24 0.13 -7.54
N LEU A 117 3.13 -0.85 -7.35
CA LEU A 117 4.43 -0.93 -8.03
C LEU A 117 4.31 -1.39 -9.48
N ALA A 118 3.24 -2.13 -9.81
CA ALA A 118 3.05 -2.77 -11.10
C ALA A 118 2.17 -1.95 -12.07
N THR A 119 1.54 -0.88 -11.60
CA THR A 119 0.57 -0.09 -12.37
C THR A 119 0.84 1.40 -12.19
N ILE A 120 0.55 2.20 -13.23
CA ILE A 120 0.54 3.66 -13.10
C ILE A 120 -0.86 4.05 -12.60
N PRO A 121 -1.00 4.59 -11.38
CA PRO A 121 -2.33 4.91 -10.86
C PRO A 121 -3.00 6.01 -11.70
N SER A 122 -4.09 5.65 -12.36
CA SER A 122 -4.83 6.52 -13.28
C SER A 122 -6.25 6.83 -12.81
N GLY A 123 -6.68 6.23 -11.69
CA GLY A 123 -7.98 6.45 -11.09
C GLY A 123 -8.12 7.83 -10.41
N PRO A 124 -9.36 8.31 -10.23
CA PRO A 124 -9.61 9.67 -9.74
C PRO A 124 -9.06 9.95 -8.33
N ASN A 125 -9.04 8.96 -7.43
CA ASN A 125 -8.51 9.14 -6.08
C ASN A 125 -6.98 9.18 -6.09
N ALA A 126 -6.34 8.30 -6.86
CA ALA A 126 -4.88 8.31 -6.98
C ALA A 126 -4.37 9.59 -7.68
N LEU A 127 -5.08 10.05 -8.71
CA LEU A 127 -4.80 11.32 -9.38
C LEU A 127 -4.98 12.51 -8.43
N ARG A 128 -6.04 12.53 -7.61
CA ARG A 128 -6.24 13.55 -6.56
C ARG A 128 -5.07 13.60 -5.58
N VAL A 129 -4.59 12.45 -5.12
CA VAL A 129 -3.45 12.38 -4.19
C VAL A 129 -2.17 12.90 -4.86
N THR A 130 -1.91 12.48 -6.10
CA THR A 130 -0.74 12.89 -6.88
C THR A 130 -0.73 14.39 -7.16
N ASP A 131 -1.86 14.93 -7.66
CA ASP A 131 -2.01 16.35 -7.97
C ASP A 131 -1.92 17.22 -6.70
N GLY A 132 -2.56 16.80 -5.61
CA GLY A 132 -2.49 17.51 -4.34
C GLY A 132 -1.09 17.53 -3.71
N LEU A 133 -0.36 16.41 -3.73
CA LEU A 133 1.05 16.38 -3.29
C LEU A 133 1.93 17.26 -4.18
N LEU A 134 1.69 17.25 -5.49
CA LEU A 134 2.39 18.16 -6.41
C LEU A 134 2.10 19.62 -6.03
N ALA A 135 0.84 19.97 -5.77
CA ALA A 135 0.44 21.31 -5.36
C ALA A 135 1.13 21.75 -4.06
N ILE A 136 1.21 20.87 -3.05
CA ILE A 136 1.93 21.13 -1.79
C ILE A 136 3.42 21.42 -2.05
N LEU A 137 4.09 20.56 -2.82
CA LEU A 137 5.52 20.75 -3.16
C LEU A 137 5.75 22.07 -3.91
N ARG A 138 4.87 22.39 -4.86
CA ARG A 138 4.94 23.62 -5.64
C ARG A 138 4.71 24.86 -4.78
N ALA A 139 3.76 24.82 -3.84
CA ALA A 139 3.54 25.87 -2.84
C ALA A 139 4.77 26.04 -1.91
N GLY A 140 5.46 24.95 -1.60
CA GLY A 140 6.74 24.96 -0.92
C GLY A 140 7.90 25.61 -1.70
N GLY A 141 7.71 25.90 -2.99
CA GLY A 141 8.74 26.49 -3.86
C GLY A 141 9.65 25.44 -4.54
N VAL A 142 9.35 24.14 -4.39
CA VAL A 142 10.09 23.08 -5.05
C VAL A 142 9.91 23.18 -6.57
N PRO A 143 10.97 23.24 -7.39
CA PRO A 143 10.86 23.28 -8.85
C PRO A 143 10.09 22.08 -9.43
N ALA A 144 9.41 22.27 -10.57
CA ALA A 144 8.44 21.30 -11.08
C ALA A 144 9.04 19.91 -11.34
N GLN A 145 10.25 19.85 -11.91
CA GLN A 145 10.91 18.58 -12.22
C GLN A 145 11.33 17.79 -10.95
N PRO A 146 12.05 18.38 -9.96
CA PRO A 146 12.26 17.75 -8.66
C PRO A 146 10.98 17.33 -7.96
N ALA A 147 9.91 18.15 -8.00
CA ALA A 147 8.64 17.79 -7.39
C ALA A 147 8.03 16.54 -8.03
N ALA A 148 8.00 16.47 -9.37
CA ALA A 148 7.47 15.30 -10.09
C ALA A 148 8.26 14.02 -9.81
N TRP A 149 9.60 14.09 -9.83
CA TRP A 149 10.45 12.93 -9.51
C TRP A 149 10.38 12.52 -8.04
N PHE A 150 10.22 13.49 -7.14
CA PHE A 150 10.03 13.21 -5.72
C PHE A 150 8.78 12.35 -5.50
N LEU A 151 7.65 12.63 -6.18
CA LEU A 151 6.43 11.82 -6.03
C LEU A 151 6.68 10.35 -6.39
N ASP A 152 7.30 10.11 -7.53
CA ASP A 152 7.64 8.77 -7.98
C ASP A 152 8.57 8.06 -6.98
N ARG A 153 9.62 8.74 -6.49
CA ARG A 153 10.52 8.17 -5.46
C ARG A 153 9.83 7.93 -4.12
N LEU A 154 8.94 8.83 -3.71
CA LEU A 154 8.18 8.72 -2.46
C LEU A 154 7.26 7.49 -2.50
N PHE A 155 6.50 7.28 -3.57
CA PHE A 155 5.62 6.12 -3.66
C PHE A 155 6.37 4.80 -3.79
N LEU A 156 7.52 4.77 -4.49
CA LEU A 156 8.39 3.59 -4.50
C LEU A 156 8.93 3.26 -3.10
N TYR A 157 9.30 4.29 -2.33
CA TYR A 157 9.75 4.13 -0.96
C TYR A 157 8.65 3.56 -0.06
N ILE A 158 7.47 4.19 -0.07
CA ILE A 158 6.30 3.77 0.73
C ILE A 158 5.90 2.34 0.38
N ALA A 159 5.81 2.01 -0.92
CA ALA A 159 5.41 0.68 -1.36
C ALA A 159 6.46 -0.38 -1.01
N GLY A 160 7.75 -0.06 -1.12
CA GLY A 160 8.84 -0.95 -0.73
C GLY A 160 8.83 -1.27 0.77
N ASP A 161 8.71 -0.24 1.60
CA ASP A 161 8.70 -0.39 3.06
C ASP A 161 7.44 -1.13 3.54
N ALA A 162 6.27 -0.77 3.00
CA ALA A 162 5.02 -1.48 3.30
C ALA A 162 5.11 -2.96 2.90
N TYR A 163 5.65 -3.25 1.72
CA TYR A 163 5.79 -4.63 1.24
C TYR A 163 6.75 -5.47 2.09
N GLU A 164 7.92 -4.92 2.44
CA GLU A 164 8.84 -5.59 3.37
C GLU A 164 8.15 -5.88 4.71
N GLY A 165 7.42 -4.90 5.24
CA GLY A 165 6.62 -5.05 6.46
C GLY A 165 5.67 -6.24 6.41
N ALA A 166 4.94 -6.44 5.31
CA ALA A 166 4.06 -7.61 5.20
C ALA A 166 4.77 -8.94 5.07
N LEU A 167 5.89 -9.00 4.33
CA LEU A 167 6.68 -10.23 4.24
C LEU A 167 7.11 -10.69 5.64
N TYR A 168 7.49 -9.75 6.50
CA TYR A 168 7.81 -10.05 7.89
C TYR A 168 6.58 -10.35 8.75
N ALA A 169 5.47 -9.62 8.57
CA ALA A 169 4.22 -9.90 9.27
C ALA A 169 3.71 -11.33 8.97
N GLU A 170 3.88 -11.82 7.74
CA GLU A 170 3.57 -13.20 7.38
C GLU A 170 4.47 -14.21 8.08
N LYS A 171 5.80 -13.97 8.10
CA LYS A 171 6.76 -14.82 8.83
C LYS A 171 6.45 -14.87 10.33
N VAL A 172 6.09 -13.73 10.93
CA VAL A 172 5.66 -13.65 12.33
C VAL A 172 4.41 -14.49 12.55
N ARG A 173 3.37 -14.29 11.73
CA ARG A 173 2.11 -15.04 11.83
C ARG A 173 2.31 -16.54 11.68
N ALA A 174 3.11 -16.96 10.69
CA ALA A 174 3.42 -18.37 10.45
C ALA A 174 4.25 -19.01 11.57
N SER A 175 5.03 -18.22 12.31
CA SER A 175 5.82 -18.71 13.45
C SER A 175 4.98 -19.05 14.68
N GLY A 176 3.75 -18.51 14.79
CA GLY A 176 2.90 -18.62 15.98
C GLY A 176 3.43 -17.89 17.22
N GLN A 177 4.49 -17.09 17.10
CA GLN A 177 5.07 -16.31 18.19
C GLN A 177 4.44 -14.93 18.28
N ASP A 178 4.49 -14.34 19.47
CA ASP A 178 4.27 -12.89 19.62
C ASP A 178 5.27 -12.11 18.75
N PRO A 179 4.85 -11.03 18.07
CA PRO A 179 5.73 -10.21 17.23
C PRO A 179 6.99 -9.74 17.94
N GLN A 180 6.88 -9.27 19.19
CA GLN A 180 8.03 -8.70 19.91
C GLN A 180 9.10 -9.77 20.17
N THR A 181 8.67 -10.96 20.59
CA THR A 181 9.54 -12.11 20.83
C THR A 181 10.18 -12.60 19.54
N TRP A 182 9.42 -12.65 18.45
CA TRP A 182 9.94 -13.06 17.14
C TRP A 182 11.05 -12.12 16.65
N TRP A 183 10.81 -10.80 16.72
CA TRP A 183 11.79 -9.78 16.33
C TRP A 183 13.02 -9.78 17.23
N ALA A 184 12.83 -9.89 18.56
CA ALA A 184 13.94 -9.98 19.50
C ALA A 184 14.82 -11.20 19.22
N ARG A 185 14.21 -12.36 18.91
CA ARG A 185 14.93 -13.58 18.53
C ARG A 185 15.70 -13.39 17.21
N LEU A 186 15.05 -12.87 16.17
CA LEU A 186 15.69 -12.64 14.88
C LEU A 186 16.90 -11.70 15.03
N ARG A 187 16.73 -10.59 15.77
CA ARG A 187 17.80 -9.64 16.04
C ARG A 187 18.99 -10.31 16.74
N THR A 188 18.74 -11.10 17.78
CA THR A 188 19.79 -11.84 18.49
C THR A 188 20.50 -12.82 17.56
N GLN A 189 19.77 -13.62 16.78
CA GLN A 189 20.34 -14.59 15.84
C GLN A 189 21.23 -13.93 14.78
N LEU A 190 20.79 -12.82 14.18
CA LEU A 190 21.57 -12.06 13.21
C LEU A 190 22.80 -11.43 13.85
N THR A 191 22.66 -10.87 15.06
CA THR A 191 23.78 -10.26 15.80
C THR A 191 24.85 -11.31 16.13
N ASP A 192 24.44 -12.47 16.67
CA ASP A 192 25.36 -13.56 17.01
C ASP A 192 26.06 -14.12 15.76
N TYR A 193 25.32 -14.26 14.66
CA TYR A 193 25.89 -14.68 13.37
C TYR A 193 26.95 -13.69 12.89
N TYR A 194 26.65 -12.39 12.84
CA TYR A 194 27.61 -11.38 12.37
C TYR A 194 28.85 -11.27 13.27
N ARG A 195 28.70 -11.46 14.59
CA ARG A 195 29.83 -11.54 15.55
C ARG A 195 30.68 -12.80 15.38
N SER A 196 30.10 -13.90 14.87
CA SER A 196 30.82 -15.15 14.64
C SER A 196 31.68 -15.15 13.36
N LEU A 197 31.51 -14.16 12.48
CA LEU A 197 32.27 -14.06 11.24
C LEU A 197 33.77 -13.85 11.51
N PRO A 198 34.68 -14.38 10.66
CA PRO A 198 36.12 -14.29 10.91
C PRO A 198 36.58 -12.85 11.11
N PRO A 199 37.46 -12.59 12.10
CA PRO A 199 37.97 -11.24 12.36
C PRO A 199 38.59 -10.61 11.11
N GLY A 200 38.22 -9.37 10.82
CA GLY A 200 38.77 -8.60 9.71
C GLY A 200 38.17 -8.91 8.33
N SER A 201 37.23 -9.85 8.20
CA SER A 201 36.53 -10.10 6.92
C SER A 201 35.50 -9.01 6.58
N TYR A 202 34.85 -8.42 7.59
CA TYR A 202 33.83 -7.38 7.41
C TYR A 202 33.97 -6.28 8.49
N PRO A 203 35.08 -5.52 8.49
CA PRO A 203 35.44 -4.63 9.60
C PRO A 203 34.34 -3.61 9.93
N HIS A 204 33.77 -2.93 8.94
CA HIS A 204 32.72 -1.92 9.16
C HIS A 204 31.39 -2.52 9.65
N LEU A 205 31.03 -3.71 9.16
CA LEU A 205 29.82 -4.40 9.61
C LEU A 205 29.95 -4.82 11.08
N GLN A 206 31.12 -5.33 11.47
CA GLN A 206 31.38 -5.76 12.84
C GLN A 206 31.53 -4.58 13.80
N GLU A 207 32.11 -3.48 13.34
CA GLU A 207 32.29 -2.24 14.12
C GLU A 207 30.95 -1.54 14.42
N HIS A 208 30.02 -1.51 13.46
CA HIS A 208 28.74 -0.78 13.57
C HIS A 208 27.51 -1.69 13.68
N LEU A 209 27.71 -2.90 14.18
CA LEU A 209 26.66 -3.92 14.20
C LEU A 209 25.47 -3.50 15.08
N ASP A 210 25.74 -2.91 16.24
CA ASP A 210 24.68 -2.53 17.17
C ASP A 210 23.81 -1.41 16.58
N GLU A 211 24.41 -0.43 15.87
CA GLU A 211 23.68 0.60 15.12
C GLU A 211 22.87 0.00 13.96
N LEU A 212 23.47 -0.91 13.19
CA LEU A 212 22.80 -1.56 12.05
C LEU A 212 21.57 -2.39 12.48
N MET A 213 21.62 -2.99 13.67
CA MET A 213 20.57 -3.85 14.20
C MET A 213 19.53 -3.11 15.05
N ASN A 214 19.71 -1.81 15.29
CA ASN A 214 18.81 -0.98 16.09
C ASN A 214 17.68 -0.34 15.24
N GLY A 215 16.62 0.10 15.92
CA GLY A 215 15.44 0.72 15.31
C GLY A 215 14.45 -0.30 14.75
N ASP A 216 13.17 -0.05 14.96
CA ASP A 216 12.08 -0.80 14.33
C ASP A 216 11.75 -0.22 12.94
N GLY A 217 10.76 -0.83 12.27
CA GLY A 217 10.32 -0.42 10.94
C GLY A 217 9.83 1.03 10.90
N ASP A 218 9.05 1.46 11.89
CA ASP A 218 8.49 2.82 11.94
C ASP A 218 9.59 3.88 12.05
N VAL A 219 10.59 3.67 12.92
CA VAL A 219 11.75 4.58 13.04
C VAL A 219 12.53 4.66 11.74
N ARG A 220 12.72 3.53 11.03
CA ARG A 220 13.43 3.49 9.75
C ARG A 220 12.61 4.11 8.62
N PHE A 221 11.29 3.96 8.64
CA PHE A 221 10.35 4.61 7.72
C PHE A 221 10.43 6.15 7.83
N GLU A 222 10.38 6.67 9.07
CA GLU A 222 10.49 8.11 9.30
C GLU A 222 11.87 8.65 8.89
N PHE A 223 12.94 7.91 9.18
CA PHE A 223 14.29 8.29 8.76
C PHE A 223 14.41 8.42 7.23
N GLY A 224 13.94 7.43 6.46
CA GLY A 224 14.00 7.51 5.01
C GLY A 224 13.08 8.57 4.41
N LEU A 225 11.89 8.77 5.00
CA LEU A 225 10.98 9.86 4.63
C LEU A 225 11.64 11.23 4.85
N ASP A 226 12.33 11.42 5.97
CA ASP A 226 13.08 12.64 6.25
C ASP A 226 14.21 12.87 5.25
N LEU A 227 14.95 11.83 4.87
CA LEU A 227 15.98 11.94 3.82
C LEU A 227 15.38 12.39 2.48
N LEU A 228 14.23 11.85 2.09
CA LEU A 228 13.55 12.22 0.85
C LEU A 228 13.07 13.68 0.89
N ILE A 229 12.43 14.10 1.99
CA ILE A 229 11.91 15.46 2.17
C ILE A 229 13.06 16.47 2.21
N GLN A 230 14.15 16.18 2.93
CA GLN A 230 15.33 17.04 2.96
C GLN A 230 16.01 17.12 1.59
N GLY A 231 16.11 15.98 0.88
CA GLY A 231 16.66 15.93 -0.46
C GLY A 231 15.90 16.82 -1.45
N VAL A 232 14.56 16.72 -1.47
CA VAL A 232 13.74 17.58 -2.36
C VAL A 232 13.75 19.05 -1.92
N ALA A 233 13.78 19.31 -0.61
CA ALA A 233 13.91 20.65 -0.08
C ALA A 233 15.21 21.35 -0.51
N GLY A 234 16.30 20.60 -0.69
CA GLY A 234 17.56 21.13 -1.21
C GLY A 234 17.48 21.71 -2.62
N HIS A 235 16.41 21.44 -3.37
CA HIS A 235 16.15 22.05 -4.68
C HIS A 235 15.37 23.38 -4.61
N VAL A 236 14.90 23.79 -3.43
CA VAL A 236 14.20 25.07 -3.24
C VAL A 236 15.21 26.23 -3.39
N PRO A 237 14.99 27.21 -4.27
CA PRO A 237 15.92 28.33 -4.44
C PRO A 237 16.08 29.17 -3.17
N ALA A 238 17.31 29.50 -2.80
CA ALA A 238 17.69 30.19 -1.54
C ALA A 238 17.09 31.60 -1.32
N GLY A 239 16.40 32.18 -2.32
CA GLY A 239 15.64 33.43 -2.20
C GLY A 239 14.18 33.21 -1.78
N SER A 240 13.61 32.06 -2.11
CA SER A 240 12.19 31.78 -1.91
C SER A 240 11.79 31.43 -0.47
N GLU A 241 12.76 31.14 0.41
CA GLU A 241 12.54 30.96 1.85
C GLU A 241 12.73 32.29 2.63
N ARG A 242 13.54 33.24 2.12
CA ARG A 242 13.77 34.53 2.78
C ARG A 242 12.62 35.51 2.59
N ASP A 243 11.95 35.46 1.45
CA ASP A 243 10.80 36.33 1.15
C ASP A 243 9.52 35.91 1.92
N ARG A 244 9.52 34.75 2.60
CA ARG A 244 8.38 34.25 3.40
C ARG A 244 8.52 34.50 4.91
N ALA A 245 9.74 34.75 5.39
CA ALA A 245 10.02 34.97 6.80
C ALA A 245 9.97 36.46 7.22
N GLY A 246 9.60 37.36 6.31
CA GLY A 246 9.45 38.80 6.55
C GLY A 246 8.04 39.28 6.28
#